data_AF-A0A371HCP5-F1
#
_entry.id   AF-A0A371HCP5-F1
#
_cell.length_a   1.000
_cell.length_b   1.000
_cell.length_c   1.000
_cell.angle_alpha   90.00
_cell.angle_beta   90.00
_cell.angle_gamma   90.00
#
_symmetry.space_group_name_H-M   'P 1'
#
loop_
_entity.id
_entity.type
_entity.pdbx_description
1 polymer ?
#
loop_
_entity_poly.entity_id
_entity_poly.type
_entity_poly.pdbx_seq_one_letter_code
_entity_poly.pdbx_strand_id
1 'polypeptide(L)'
;MEGNTHQYVRKLRPIPTGTLNIQSLQHLGGQLKGQWRRAFERKYRNLLGLVSIEVQPAALSTLTQYYDPPLKCFTFRDFQLTPILEEYERLIGIPCDKSPPYLFRGHHPSWALVARVLKVPELEILRQKKNRNEVEGIPEMTLEERLQ
;
A
#
# COMPACT_ATOMS: atom_id res chain seq x y z
N MET A 1 -21.79 34.04 26.96
CA MET A 1 -20.89 33.50 25.91
C MET A 1 -21.32 32.06 25.67
N GLU A 2 -22.29 31.86 24.79
CA GLU A 2 -22.70 30.52 24.36
C GLU A 2 -21.75 30.08 23.25
N GLY A 3 -20.93 29.07 23.54
CA GLY A 3 -20.02 28.49 22.57
C GLY A 3 -20.83 27.73 21.51
N ASN A 4 -20.91 28.29 20.31
CA ASN A 4 -21.38 27.58 19.12
C ASN A 4 -20.41 26.43 18.80
N THR A 5 -20.56 25.28 19.46
CA THR A 5 -19.99 24.03 18.99
C THR A 5 -20.76 23.62 17.74
N HIS A 6 -20.28 24.10 16.58
CA HIS A 6 -20.63 23.53 15.29
C HIS A 6 -20.15 22.08 15.29
N GLN A 7 -21.01 21.16 15.71
CA GLN A 7 -20.85 19.74 15.49
C GLN A 7 -20.89 19.53 13.98
N TYR A 8 -19.71 19.44 13.35
CA TYR A 8 -19.59 18.94 11.99
C TYR A 8 -20.06 17.49 11.99
N VAL A 9 -21.33 17.27 11.68
CA VAL A 9 -21.90 15.94 11.41
C VAL A 9 -21.24 15.45 10.13
N ARG A 10 -20.10 14.78 10.28
CA ARG A 10 -19.37 14.19 9.17
C ARG A 10 -20.20 13.06 8.60
N LYS A 11 -20.74 13.24 7.40
CA LYS A 11 -21.35 12.15 6.64
C LYS A 11 -20.27 11.12 6.34
N LEU A 12 -20.26 10.03 7.09
CA LEU A 12 -19.39 8.88 6.83
C LEU A 12 -19.70 8.36 5.43
N ARG A 13 -18.75 8.50 4.51
CA ARG A 13 -18.84 7.87 3.20
C ARG A 13 -18.18 6.51 3.33
N PRO A 14 -18.88 5.39 3.10
CA PRO A 14 -18.24 4.10 3.00
C PRO A 14 -17.18 4.18 1.91
N ILE A 15 -15.92 3.99 2.28
CA ILE A 15 -14.85 3.80 1.31
C ILE A 15 -14.95 2.34 0.89
N PRO A 16 -15.16 2.01 -0.39
CA PRO A 16 -15.09 0.65 -0.86
C PRO A 16 -13.65 0.16 -0.66
N THR A 17 -13.40 -0.54 0.45
CA THR A 17 -12.16 -1.28 0.61
C THR A 17 -12.34 -2.58 -0.16
N GLY A 18 -11.77 -2.66 -1.36
CA GLY A 18 -11.60 -3.96 -2.02
C GLY A 18 -10.88 -4.90 -1.05
N THR A 19 -11.19 -6.19 -1.11
CA THR A 19 -10.51 -7.19 -0.27
C THR A 19 -9.01 -7.07 -0.52
N LEU A 20 -8.28 -6.50 0.45
CA LEU A 20 -6.83 -6.39 0.34
C LEU A 20 -6.30 -7.81 0.47
N ASN A 21 -5.71 -8.35 -0.59
CA ASN A 21 -5.16 -9.70 -0.58
C ASN A 21 -3.82 -9.72 0.15
N ILE A 22 -3.88 -9.53 1.47
CA ILE A 22 -2.71 -9.57 2.37
C ILE A 22 -2.07 -10.96 2.30
N GLN A 23 -2.86 -12.01 2.08
CA GLN A 23 -2.36 -13.38 1.96
C GLN A 23 -1.42 -13.55 0.76
N SER A 24 -1.78 -13.04 -0.42
CA SER A 24 -0.88 -13.06 -1.58
C SER A 24 0.37 -12.22 -1.35
N LEU A 25 0.26 -11.06 -0.70
CA LEU A 25 1.45 -10.28 -0.34
C LEU A 25 2.38 -11.02 0.63
N GLN A 26 1.83 -11.70 1.63
CA GLN A 26 2.57 -12.54 2.56
C GLN A 26 3.21 -13.73 1.85
N HIS A 27 2.50 -14.37 0.93
CA HIS A 27 3.00 -15.46 0.10
C HIS A 27 4.21 -15.00 -0.72
N LEU A 28 4.07 -13.89 -1.45
CA LEU A 28 5.14 -13.27 -2.23
C LEU A 28 6.35 -12.90 -1.36
N GLY A 29 6.11 -12.32 -0.19
CA GLY A 29 7.16 -12.05 0.79
C GLY A 29 7.89 -13.31 1.24
N GLY A 30 7.17 -14.42 1.42
CA GLY A 30 7.73 -15.73 1.77
C GLY A 30 8.53 -16.41 0.65
N GLN A 31 8.28 -16.05 -0.62
CA GLN A 31 9.06 -16.54 -1.76
C GLN A 31 10.45 -15.90 -1.85
N LEU A 32 10.66 -14.73 -1.25
CA LEU A 32 11.99 -14.12 -1.16
C LEU A 32 12.87 -14.92 -0.22
N LYS A 33 13.83 -15.67 -0.78
CA LYS A 33 14.77 -16.52 -0.03
C LYS A 33 16.23 -16.15 -0.30
N GLY A 34 17.10 -16.54 0.63
CA GLY A 34 18.56 -16.45 0.49
C GLY A 34 19.08 -15.04 0.19
N GLN A 35 19.81 -14.88 -0.92
CA GLN A 35 20.40 -13.59 -1.31
C GLN A 35 19.35 -12.53 -1.68
N TRP A 36 18.22 -12.94 -2.27
CA TRP A 36 17.16 -12.03 -2.69
C TRP A 36 16.47 -11.39 -1.49
N ARG A 37 16.18 -12.18 -0.45
CA ARG A 37 15.67 -11.66 0.83
C ARG A 37 16.62 -10.65 1.45
N ARG A 38 17.91 -10.98 1.54
CA ARG A 38 18.95 -10.09 2.08
C ARG A 38 19.08 -8.79 1.28
N ALA A 39 19.02 -8.86 -0.06
CA ALA A 39 19.04 -7.69 -0.92
C ALA A 39 17.81 -6.80 -0.72
N PHE A 40 16.62 -7.43 -0.60
CA PHE A 40 15.37 -6.74 -0.32
C PHE A 40 15.41 -6.04 1.04
N GLU A 41 15.76 -6.72 2.13
CA GLU A 41 15.87 -6.14 3.47
C GLU A 41 16.96 -5.05 3.55
N ARG A 42 18.06 -5.19 2.79
CA ARG A 42 19.08 -4.14 2.69
C ARG A 42 18.53 -2.88 2.01
N LYS A 43 17.54 -2.99 1.13
CA LYS A 43 16.97 -1.84 0.42
C LYS A 43 15.72 -1.28 1.09
N TYR A 44 14.83 -2.15 1.55
CA TYR A 44 13.49 -1.82 2.04
C TYR A 44 13.29 -2.10 3.53
N ARG A 45 14.34 -2.57 4.23
CA ARG A 45 14.37 -2.78 5.68
C ARG A 45 13.20 -3.65 6.14
N ASN A 46 12.37 -3.14 7.05
CA ASN A 46 11.31 -3.89 7.73
C ASN A 46 9.99 -3.99 6.93
N LEU A 47 10.00 -3.66 5.64
CA LEU A 47 8.77 -3.69 4.83
C LEU A 47 8.11 -5.08 4.82
N LEU A 48 8.89 -6.17 4.78
CA LEU A 48 8.35 -7.54 4.88
C LEU A 48 7.72 -7.80 6.25
N GLY A 49 8.32 -7.27 7.33
CA GLY A 49 7.77 -7.40 8.67
C GLY A 49 6.40 -6.74 8.79
N LEU A 50 6.20 -5.58 8.17
CA LEU A 50 4.92 -4.87 8.17
C LEU A 50 3.80 -5.66 7.48
N VAL A 51 4.10 -6.34 6.38
CA VAL A 51 3.14 -7.18 5.64
C VAL A 51 2.73 -8.43 6.45
N SER A 52 3.61 -8.87 7.36
CA SER A 52 3.38 -10.02 8.24
C SER A 52 2.78 -9.66 9.60
N ILE A 53 2.46 -8.38 9.86
CA ILE A 53 1.80 -8.00 11.10
C ILE A 53 0.39 -8.61 11.13
N GLU A 54 0.08 -9.30 12.22
CA GLU A 54 -1.27 -9.75 12.50
C GLU A 54 -2.15 -8.52 12.77
N VAL A 55 -3.09 -8.28 11.85
CA VAL A 55 -4.06 -7.18 11.97
C VAL A 55 -5.42 -7.76 12.33
N GLN A 56 -6.11 -7.10 13.27
CA GLN A 56 -7.50 -7.44 13.57
C GLN A 56 -8.41 -6.79 12.50
N PRO A 57 -9.03 -7.56 11.58
CA PRO A 57 -9.77 -6.97 10.46
C PRO A 57 -10.94 -6.10 10.91
N ALA A 58 -11.58 -6.47 12.02
CA ALA A 58 -12.65 -5.69 12.63
C ALA A 58 -12.17 -4.31 13.11
N ALA A 59 -10.96 -4.22 13.67
CA ALA A 59 -10.38 -2.95 14.12
C ALA A 59 -10.08 -2.05 12.91
N LEU A 60 -9.48 -2.59 11.85
CA LEU A 60 -9.22 -1.83 10.62
C LEU A 60 -10.50 -1.34 9.96
N SER A 61 -11.52 -2.20 9.84
CA SER A 61 -12.83 -1.83 9.30
C SER A 61 -13.53 -0.76 10.14
N THR A 62 -13.28 -0.73 11.45
CA THR A 62 -13.78 0.35 12.31
C THR A 62 -13.03 1.65 12.06
N LEU A 63 -11.69 1.59 11.93
CA LEU A 63 -10.85 2.76 11.67
C LEU A 63 -11.13 3.40 10.31
N THR A 64 -11.45 2.63 9.27
CA THR A 64 -11.72 3.17 7.91
C THR A 64 -12.88 4.16 7.89
N GLN A 65 -13.83 4.08 8.83
CA GLN A 65 -14.91 5.06 8.99
C GLN A 65 -14.38 6.46 9.32
N TYR A 66 -13.23 6.55 9.98
CA TYR A 66 -12.59 7.79 10.39
C TYR A 66 -11.53 8.28 9.39
N TYR A 67 -11.30 7.57 8.29
CA TYR A 67 -10.33 7.97 7.29
C TYR A 67 -10.80 9.24 6.57
N ASP A 68 -9.94 10.26 6.53
CA ASP A 68 -10.12 11.49 5.77
C ASP A 68 -9.37 11.37 4.44
N PRO A 69 -10.07 11.21 3.28
CA PRO A 69 -9.37 11.06 2.02
C PRO A 69 -8.52 12.28 1.60
N PRO A 70 -9.02 13.55 1.74
CA PRO A 70 -8.19 14.73 1.52
C PRO A 70 -6.89 14.78 2.34
N LEU A 71 -6.97 14.49 3.64
CA LEU A 71 -5.82 14.56 4.55
C LEU A 71 -4.96 13.27 4.57
N LYS A 72 -5.48 12.18 4.01
CA LYS A 72 -4.85 10.85 3.97
C LYS A 72 -4.48 10.30 5.35
N CYS A 73 -5.30 10.57 6.36
CA CYS A 73 -5.10 10.13 7.73
C CYS A 73 -6.43 9.77 8.42
N PHE A 74 -6.36 9.12 9.58
CA PHE A 74 -7.57 8.89 10.39
C PHE A 74 -7.79 10.08 11.32
N THR A 75 -9.01 10.58 11.37
CA THR A 75 -9.35 11.81 12.08
C THR A 75 -10.50 11.55 13.04
N PHE A 76 -10.22 11.75 14.32
CA PHE A 76 -11.18 11.68 15.42
C PHE A 76 -11.57 13.11 15.84
N ARG A 77 -12.49 13.25 16.78
CA ARG A 77 -12.93 14.58 17.25
C ARG A 77 -11.78 15.40 17.83
N ASP A 78 -10.93 14.74 18.62
CA ASP A 78 -9.94 15.43 19.46
C ASP A 78 -8.49 15.17 19.02
N PHE A 79 -8.25 14.25 18.08
CA PHE A 79 -6.91 13.92 17.59
C PHE A 79 -6.93 13.32 16.18
N GLN A 80 -5.75 13.27 15.56
CA GLN A 80 -5.53 12.63 14.26
C GLN A 80 -4.55 11.47 14.45
N LEU A 81 -4.83 10.32 13.86
CA LEU A 81 -3.85 9.25 13.69
C LEU A 81 -3.19 9.41 12.32
N THR A 82 -2.13 10.19 12.32
CA THR A 82 -1.13 10.29 11.25
C THR A 82 0.19 9.90 11.86
N PRO A 83 0.91 8.88 11.35
CA PRO A 83 2.23 8.61 11.87
C PRO A 83 3.14 9.80 11.57
N ILE A 84 3.90 10.25 12.56
CA ILE A 84 4.94 11.27 12.35
C ILE A 84 6.11 10.68 11.56
N LEU A 85 7.00 11.53 11.06
CA LEU A 85 8.13 11.09 10.23
C LEU A 85 9.01 10.08 10.99
N GLU A 86 9.26 10.35 12.26
CA GLU A 86 10.05 9.53 13.18
C GLU A 86 9.40 8.15 13.43
N GLU A 87 8.07 8.09 13.48
CA GLU A 87 7.34 6.83 13.60
C GLU A 87 7.43 6.01 12.31
N TYR A 88 7.34 6.66 11.14
CA TYR A 88 7.59 6.00 9.85
C TYR A 88 9.00 5.44 9.75
N GLU A 89 10.01 6.22 10.14
CA GLU A 89 11.41 5.78 10.17
C GLU A 89 11.58 4.56 11.07
N ARG A 90 10.94 4.56 12.24
CA ARG A 90 11.01 3.45 13.19
C ARG A 90 10.29 2.20 12.70
N LEU A 91 9.11 2.35 12.09
CA LEU A 91 8.32 1.25 11.56
C LEU A 91 9.01 0.56 10.39
N ILE A 92 9.54 1.35 9.45
CA ILE A 92 10.18 0.86 8.23
C ILE A 92 11.65 0.51 8.48
N GLY A 93 12.33 1.18 9.41
CA GLY A 93 13.77 1.05 9.65
C GLY A 93 14.63 1.78 8.61
N ILE A 94 14.04 2.71 7.84
CA ILE A 94 14.73 3.55 6.85
C ILE A 94 14.73 4.98 7.36
N PRO A 95 15.92 5.59 7.59
CA PRO A 95 16.03 7.02 7.84
C PRO A 95 15.49 7.84 6.65
N CYS A 96 14.66 8.83 6.91
CA CYS A 96 14.01 9.66 5.90
C CYS A 96 14.99 10.58 5.16
N ASP A 97 16.13 10.91 5.78
CA ASP A 97 17.24 11.62 5.12
C ASP A 97 17.92 10.77 4.02
N LYS A 98 17.88 9.44 4.15
CA LYS A 98 18.52 8.49 3.21
C LYS A 98 17.59 7.99 2.13
N SER A 99 16.29 8.03 2.34
CA SER A 99 15.31 7.67 1.31
C SER A 99 14.05 8.47 1.52
N PRO A 100 13.73 9.43 0.63
CA PRO A 100 12.46 10.12 0.71
C PRO A 100 11.32 9.10 0.62
N PRO A 101 10.22 9.31 1.34
CA PRO A 101 9.07 8.42 1.25
C PRO A 101 8.63 8.29 -0.20
N TYR A 102 8.10 7.12 -0.57
CA TYR A 102 7.56 6.92 -1.91
C TYR A 102 6.36 7.84 -2.11
N LEU A 103 6.59 8.93 -2.84
CA LEU A 103 5.55 9.83 -3.30
C LEU A 103 5.16 9.40 -4.70
N PHE A 104 4.05 8.67 -4.82
CA PHE A 104 3.51 8.32 -6.12
C PHE A 104 3.19 9.60 -6.90
N ARG A 105 3.97 9.87 -7.96
CA ARG A 105 3.80 11.05 -8.82
C ARG A 105 2.86 10.82 -10.01
N GLY A 106 2.07 9.76 -10.00
CA GLY A 106 1.24 9.38 -11.15
C GLY A 106 2.00 8.68 -12.28
N HIS A 107 3.29 8.41 -12.11
CA HIS A 107 4.08 7.70 -13.11
C HIS A 107 3.99 6.19 -12.87
N HIS A 108 3.30 5.49 -13.77
CA HIS A 108 3.32 4.05 -13.84
C HIS A 108 4.61 3.57 -14.55
N PRO A 109 5.16 2.39 -14.18
CA PRO A 109 6.26 1.80 -14.93
C PRO A 109 5.85 1.55 -16.39
N SER A 110 6.78 1.68 -17.33
CA SER A 110 6.50 1.34 -18.73
C SER A 110 6.21 -0.15 -18.89
N TRP A 111 5.37 -0.51 -19.88
CA TRP A 111 5.06 -1.91 -20.17
C TRP A 111 6.31 -2.71 -20.55
N ALA A 112 7.26 -2.10 -21.27
CA ALA A 112 8.58 -2.67 -21.51
C ALA A 112 9.34 -3.03 -20.21
N LEU A 113 9.31 -2.16 -19.19
CA LEU A 113 9.95 -2.44 -17.90
C LEU A 113 9.26 -3.60 -17.19
N VAL A 114 7.92 -3.61 -17.17
CA VAL A 114 7.12 -4.68 -16.58
C VAL A 114 7.42 -6.02 -17.26
N ALA A 115 7.40 -6.06 -18.59
CA ALA A 115 7.71 -7.24 -19.38
C ALA A 115 9.13 -7.76 -19.09
N ARG A 116 10.11 -6.87 -19.00
CA ARG A 116 11.50 -7.22 -18.64
C ARG A 116 11.60 -7.84 -17.25
N VAL A 117 10.89 -7.30 -16.25
CA VAL A 117 10.89 -7.83 -14.88
C VAL A 117 10.24 -9.21 -14.82
N LEU A 118 9.13 -9.40 -15.55
CA LEU A 118 8.39 -10.66 -15.63
C LEU A 118 9.03 -11.68 -16.59
N LYS A 119 10.10 -11.29 -17.30
CA LYS A 119 10.79 -12.11 -18.31
C LYS A 119 9.87 -12.64 -19.41
N VAL A 120 8.93 -11.82 -19.87
CA VAL A 120 7.99 -12.14 -20.96
C VAL A 120 8.05 -11.09 -22.06
N PRO A 121 7.60 -11.41 -23.29
CA PRO A 121 7.49 -10.42 -24.36
C PRO A 121 6.51 -9.29 -23.98
N GLU A 122 6.84 -8.05 -24.36
CA GLU A 122 5.97 -6.90 -24.09
C GLU A 122 4.57 -7.06 -24.72
N LEU A 123 4.49 -7.66 -25.91
CA LEU A 123 3.22 -7.96 -26.57
C LEU A 123 2.29 -8.83 -25.72
N GLU A 124 2.85 -9.74 -24.92
CA GLU A 124 2.08 -10.60 -24.02
C GLU A 124 1.47 -9.79 -22.87
N ILE A 125 2.27 -8.91 -22.24
CA ILE A 125 1.83 -7.97 -21.20
C ILE A 125 0.73 -7.05 -21.71
N LEU A 126 0.89 -6.52 -22.94
CA LEU A 126 -0.09 -5.64 -23.56
C LEU A 126 -1.44 -6.34 -23.82
N ARG A 127 -1.45 -7.65 -24.06
CA ARG A 127 -2.67 -8.45 -24.22
C ARG A 127 -3.36 -8.76 -22.89
N GLN A 128 -2.59 -8.87 -21.81
CA GLN A 128 -3.08 -9.26 -20.48
C GLN A 128 -3.52 -8.06 -19.62
N LYS A 129 -3.08 -6.84 -19.95
CA LYS A 129 -3.46 -5.63 -19.19
C LYS A 129 -4.97 -5.41 -19.19
N LYS A 130 -5.49 -4.95 -18.05
CA LYS A 130 -6.89 -4.57 -17.85
C LYS A 130 -6.95 -3.14 -17.34
N ASN A 131 -7.98 -2.42 -17.77
CA ASN A 131 -8.31 -1.11 -17.20
C ASN A 131 -9.33 -1.32 -16.08
N ARG A 132 -9.06 -0.78 -14.89
CA ARG A 132 -10.02 -0.65 -13.79
C ARG A 132 -9.95 0.75 -13.23
N ASN A 133 -11.07 1.46 -13.22
CA ASN A 133 -11.17 2.83 -12.70
C ASN A 133 -10.10 3.76 -13.30
N GLU A 134 -9.94 3.71 -14.63
CA GLU A 134 -8.97 4.51 -15.39
C GLU A 134 -7.49 4.15 -15.13
N VAL A 135 -7.22 3.15 -14.28
CA VAL A 135 -5.88 2.63 -14.04
C VAL A 135 -5.68 1.36 -14.85
N GLU A 136 -4.66 1.36 -15.71
CA GLU A 136 -4.23 0.14 -16.40
C GLU A 136 -3.31 -0.69 -15.49
N GLY A 137 -3.57 -2.00 -15.41
CA GLY A 137 -2.79 -2.92 -14.59
C GLY A 137 -2.82 -4.35 -15.11
N ILE A 138 -1.95 -5.19 -14.56
CA ILE A 138 -1.91 -6.63 -14.83
C ILE A 138 -2.73 -7.36 -13.77
N PRO A 139 -3.57 -8.34 -14.13
CA PRO A 139 -4.27 -9.16 -13.15
C PRO A 139 -3.30 -9.82 -12.18
N GLU A 140 -3.65 -9.85 -10.90
CA GLU A 140 -2.84 -10.48 -9.84
C GLU A 140 -2.50 -11.94 -10.17
N MET A 141 -3.50 -12.72 -10.61
CA MET A 141 -3.32 -14.11 -11.03
C MET A 141 -2.21 -14.30 -12.07
N THR A 142 -2.05 -13.34 -12.99
CA THR A 142 -1.02 -13.38 -14.03
C THR A 142 0.38 -13.16 -13.45
N LEU A 143 0.50 -12.38 -12.37
CA LEU A 143 1.78 -12.20 -11.67
C LEU A 143 2.12 -13.44 -10.84
N GLU A 144 1.13 -14.02 -10.17
CA GLU A 144 1.30 -15.21 -9.32
C GLU A 144 1.75 -16.44 -10.12
N GLU A 145 1.13 -16.72 -11.28
CA GLU A 145 1.51 -17.81 -12.18
C GLU A 145 2.98 -17.73 -12.65
N ARG A 146 3.56 -16.53 -12.65
CA ARG A 146 4.93 -16.28 -13.12
C ARG A 146 5.97 -16.32 -12.01
N LEU A 147 5.54 -16.39 -10.76
CA LEU A 147 6.40 -16.38 -9.56
C LEU A 147 6.55 -17.79 -8.93
N GLN A 148 5.85 -18.79 -9.47
CA GLN A 148 6.04 -20.22 -9.16
C GLN A 148 7.20 -20.81 -9.98
#